data_AF-E3QBI2-F1
#
_entry.id   AF-E3QBI2-F1
#
_cell.length_a   1.000
_cell.length_b   1.000
_cell.length_c   1.000
_cell.angle_alpha   90.00
_cell.angle_beta   90.00
_cell.angle_gamma   90.00
#
_symmetry.space_group_name_H-M   'P 1'
#
loop_
_entity.id
_entity.type
_entity.pdbx_description
1 polymer ?
#
loop_
_entity_poly.entity_id
_entity_poly.type
_entity_poly.pdbx_seq_one_letter_code
_entity_poly.pdbx_strand_id
1 'polypeptide(L)'
;MAVAATEKFLHLSRPIAPATIGIPGNIAPLTVNIQPQAILSILDHAVRRDIRDTQSTRVIGALVGVRSEDGTEVEVRSCFAIPHTENEDQVEVDVDYQKNMLALTLKANPRESLLGWYTTTHELNSFSALIQNFFASPETGTFPHPAVHLTISTDPTSDIEARCYISAPVAVNAERAAESCLFIQVPHKLMYGDAERSALEAISMAKDTEDRTAPVVSDIEGLARSIESGTNLIERVSDWVNGILDEDEEPNQALGQYLMNALSLAPKVDPEQIEHDFNNHIQDVLMVSYLANTIRTQIDLSQRLAVANLTSGEKDGEGKQTEGGEKGEQRGGGGRGGKRGGRGGGRGGGQRGEPREPREPREPTE
;
A
#
# COMPACT_ATOMS: atom_id res chain seq x y z
N MET A 1 -14.35 6.71 -10.43
CA MET A 1 -15.13 6.02 -9.37
C MET A 1 -15.87 4.87 -10.03
N ALA A 2 -15.19 3.73 -10.24
CA ALA A 2 -15.81 2.56 -10.84
C ALA A 2 -16.42 1.73 -9.70
N VAL A 3 -17.72 1.88 -9.49
CA VAL A 3 -18.49 1.01 -8.60
C VAL A 3 -18.70 -0.30 -9.38
N ALA A 4 -17.88 -1.30 -9.09
CA ALA A 4 -18.13 -2.66 -9.54
C ALA A 4 -19.36 -3.19 -8.79
N ALA A 5 -20.33 -3.68 -9.57
CA ALA A 5 -21.51 -4.48 -9.21
C ALA A 5 -22.11 -4.29 -7.80
N THR A 6 -23.19 -3.51 -7.73
CA THR A 6 -24.15 -3.56 -6.62
C THR A 6 -24.94 -4.87 -6.66
N GLU A 7 -24.42 -5.91 -6.02
CA GLU A 7 -25.26 -7.04 -5.64
C GLU A 7 -26.35 -6.55 -4.67
N LYS A 8 -27.60 -6.91 -4.93
CA LYS A 8 -28.75 -6.49 -4.13
C LYS A 8 -28.71 -7.19 -2.77
N PHE A 9 -28.32 -6.47 -1.72
CA PHE A 9 -28.20 -7.03 -0.37
C PHE A 9 -29.52 -6.95 0.42
N LEU A 10 -29.86 -8.07 1.05
CA LEU A 10 -30.89 -8.12 2.08
C LEU A 10 -30.29 -7.56 3.39
N HIS A 11 -30.71 -6.36 3.78
CA HIS A 11 -30.32 -5.73 5.04
C HIS A 11 -30.96 -6.48 6.23
N LEU A 12 -30.38 -7.59 6.64
CA LEU A 12 -30.77 -8.28 7.87
C LEU A 12 -30.07 -7.60 9.04
N SER A 13 -30.85 -6.82 9.80
CA SER A 13 -30.44 -6.36 11.12
C SER A 13 -30.17 -7.57 12.03
N ARG A 14 -29.04 -7.50 12.73
CA ARG A 14 -28.56 -8.39 13.80
C ARG A 14 -29.63 -9.33 14.41
N PRO A 15 -29.49 -10.66 14.32
CA PRO A 15 -30.11 -11.56 15.28
C PRO A 15 -29.44 -11.37 16.65
N ILE A 16 -30.26 -11.10 17.66
CA ILE A 16 -29.87 -10.78 19.03
C ILE A 16 -29.20 -12.01 19.67
N ALA A 17 -27.90 -11.95 19.95
CA ALA A 17 -27.33 -12.71 21.06
C ALA A 17 -27.92 -12.14 22.37
N PRO A 18 -28.29 -12.96 23.38
CA PRO A 18 -28.85 -12.47 24.62
C PRO A 18 -27.87 -11.47 25.26
N ALA A 19 -28.27 -10.20 25.28
CA ALA A 19 -27.44 -9.11 25.77
C ALA A 19 -27.22 -9.27 27.27
N THR A 20 -25.97 -9.22 27.71
CA THR A 20 -25.64 -8.80 29.06
C THR A 20 -26.12 -7.36 29.23
N ILE A 21 -26.95 -7.15 30.26
CA ILE A 21 -27.60 -5.87 30.57
C ILE A 21 -26.53 -4.77 30.71
N GLY A 22 -26.60 -3.73 29.87
CA GLY A 22 -25.84 -2.49 30.07
C GLY A 22 -24.93 -2.02 28.91
N ILE A 23 -24.75 -2.80 27.84
CA ILE A 23 -24.03 -2.34 26.65
C ILE A 23 -25.06 -2.08 25.54
N PRO A 24 -25.14 -0.85 24.96
CA PRO A 24 -25.99 -0.63 23.80
C PRO A 24 -25.44 -1.51 22.66
N GLY A 25 -26.12 -2.62 22.38
CA GLY A 25 -25.81 -3.44 21.22
C GLY A 25 -26.15 -2.62 19.98
N ASN A 26 -25.14 -1.99 19.35
CA ASN A 26 -25.40 -1.22 18.15
C ASN A 26 -25.99 -2.17 17.07
N ILE A 27 -27.13 -1.74 16.51
CA ILE A 27 -27.94 -2.43 15.49
C ILE A 27 -27.67 -1.78 14.12
N ALA A 28 -26.55 -1.08 13.98
CA ALA A 28 -26.19 -0.43 12.73
C ALA A 28 -25.64 -1.46 11.73
N PRO A 29 -25.92 -1.28 10.42
CA PRO A 29 -25.29 -2.08 9.38
C PRO A 29 -23.78 -1.86 9.43
N LEU A 30 -23.03 -2.93 9.66
CA LEU A 30 -21.58 -2.90 9.57
C LEU A 30 -21.19 -2.64 8.12
N THR A 31 -20.25 -1.74 7.86
CA THR A 31 -19.59 -1.63 6.55
C THR A 31 -18.11 -1.93 6.72
N VAL A 32 -17.59 -2.84 5.90
CA VAL A 32 -16.18 -3.24 5.97
C VAL A 32 -15.40 -2.57 4.83
N ASN A 33 -14.49 -1.69 5.19
CA ASN A 33 -13.56 -1.05 4.27
C ASN A 33 -12.24 -1.84 4.29
N ILE A 34 -11.80 -2.32 3.14
CA ILE A 34 -10.60 -3.15 3.02
C ILE A 34 -9.52 -2.36 2.28
N GLN A 35 -8.36 -2.21 2.91
CA GLN A 35 -7.18 -1.64 2.26
C GLN A 35 -6.51 -2.68 1.34
N PRO A 36 -6.02 -2.29 0.15
CA PRO A 36 -5.34 -3.19 -0.78
C PRO A 36 -4.14 -3.92 -0.20
N GLN A 37 -3.43 -3.29 0.75
CA GLN A 37 -2.30 -3.89 1.44
C GLN A 37 -2.67 -5.22 2.13
N ALA A 38 -3.83 -5.28 2.80
CA ALA A 38 -4.29 -6.49 3.46
C ALA A 38 -4.56 -7.61 2.45
N ILE A 39 -5.13 -7.30 1.28
CA ILE A 39 -5.39 -8.28 0.22
C ILE A 39 -4.09 -8.84 -0.34
N LEU A 40 -3.12 -7.97 -0.65
CA LEU A 40 -1.81 -8.40 -1.17
C LEU A 40 -1.08 -9.30 -0.17
N SER A 41 -1.14 -8.99 1.13
CA SER A 41 -0.58 -9.84 2.18
C SER A 41 -1.27 -11.21 2.29
N ILE A 42 -2.61 -11.25 2.12
CA ILE A 42 -3.37 -12.52 2.09
C ILE A 42 -2.97 -13.36 0.87
N LEU A 43 -2.83 -12.73 -0.30
CA LEU A 43 -2.41 -13.41 -1.52
C LEU A 43 -0.96 -13.90 -1.44
N ASP A 44 -0.04 -13.10 -0.88
CA ASP A 44 1.35 -13.52 -0.62
C ASP A 44 1.37 -14.72 0.33
N HIS A 45 0.56 -14.70 1.38
CA HIS A 45 0.42 -15.84 2.29
C HIS A 45 -0.14 -17.08 1.58
N ALA A 46 -1.14 -16.92 0.70
CA ALA A 46 -1.70 -17.99 -0.11
C ALA A 46 -0.67 -18.63 -1.06
N VAL A 47 0.24 -17.84 -1.64
CA VAL A 47 1.29 -18.33 -2.55
C VAL A 47 2.41 -19.05 -1.80
N ARG A 48 2.74 -18.61 -0.58
CA ARG A 48 3.80 -19.21 0.24
C ARG A 48 3.44 -20.55 0.86
N ARG A 49 2.20 -21.02 0.70
CA ARG A 49 1.78 -22.33 1.21
C ARG A 49 2.70 -23.42 0.64
N ASP A 50 3.23 -24.27 1.51
CA ASP A 50 4.03 -25.41 1.07
C ASP A 50 3.12 -26.41 0.36
N ILE A 51 3.22 -26.47 -0.97
CA ILE A 51 2.46 -27.41 -1.84
C ILE A 51 2.90 -28.87 -1.61
N ARG A 52 3.87 -29.10 -0.72
CA ARG A 52 4.53 -30.40 -0.51
C ARG A 52 3.82 -31.30 0.50
N ASP A 53 3.07 -30.74 1.44
CA ASP A 53 2.33 -31.52 2.43
C ASP A 53 0.83 -31.38 2.21
N THR A 54 0.21 -32.51 1.87
CA THR A 54 -1.23 -32.72 1.91
C THR A 54 -1.74 -32.43 3.32
N GLN A 55 -2.54 -31.37 3.52
CA GLN A 55 -3.79 -31.44 4.31
C GLN A 55 -4.62 -30.16 4.39
N SER A 56 -4.07 -28.94 4.32
CA SER A 56 -4.93 -27.73 4.30
C SER A 56 -4.87 -27.02 2.95
N THR A 57 -6.02 -27.00 2.25
CA THR A 57 -6.20 -26.24 1.00
C THR A 57 -6.37 -24.75 1.27
N ARG A 58 -6.74 -24.38 2.50
CA ARG A 58 -7.07 -23.02 2.91
C ARG A 58 -6.02 -22.44 3.85
N VAL A 59 -5.88 -21.13 3.79
CA VAL A 59 -4.96 -20.37 4.62
C VAL A 59 -5.76 -19.54 5.61
N ILE A 60 -5.33 -19.50 6.88
CA ILE A 60 -6.02 -18.77 7.95
C ILE A 60 -5.08 -17.70 8.51
N GLY A 61 -5.63 -16.53 8.82
CA GLY A 61 -4.92 -15.51 9.57
C GLY A 61 -5.84 -14.49 10.20
N ALA A 62 -5.25 -13.58 10.97
CA ALA A 62 -5.98 -12.53 11.67
C ALA A 62 -6.03 -11.23 10.86
N LEU A 63 -7.14 -10.52 10.97
CA LEU A 63 -7.36 -9.19 10.42
C LEU A 63 -7.15 -8.14 11.50
N VAL A 64 -6.39 -7.09 11.17
CA VAL A 64 -6.03 -6.00 12.06
C VAL A 64 -6.37 -4.66 11.40
N GLY A 65 -6.86 -3.73 12.20
CA GLY A 65 -7.17 -2.40 11.71
C GLY A 65 -7.95 -1.58 12.71
N VAL A 66 -8.71 -0.62 12.21
CA VAL A 66 -9.37 0.39 13.05
C VAL A 66 -10.88 0.19 12.98
N ARG A 67 -11.54 0.34 14.12
CA ARG A 67 -13.00 0.43 14.19
C ARG A 67 -13.39 1.88 14.47
N SER A 68 -14.46 2.35 13.83
CA SER A 68 -15.07 3.64 14.19
C SER A 68 -15.59 3.59 15.63
N GLU A 69 -15.61 4.74 16.31
CA GLU A 69 -16.14 4.87 17.68
C GLU A 69 -17.61 4.44 17.75
N ASP A 70 -18.37 4.67 16.68
CA ASP A 70 -19.77 4.25 16.56
C ASP A 70 -19.90 2.74 16.30
N GLY A 71 -18.82 2.03 15.94
CA GLY A 71 -18.81 0.59 15.66
C GLY A 71 -19.54 0.16 14.38
N THR A 72 -19.96 1.13 13.55
CA THR A 72 -20.68 0.91 12.28
C THR A 72 -19.74 0.66 11.10
N GLU A 73 -18.52 1.17 11.16
CA GLU A 73 -17.51 1.04 10.12
C GLU A 73 -16.27 0.37 10.66
N VAL A 74 -15.74 -0.56 9.87
CA VAL A 74 -14.52 -1.31 10.17
C VAL A 74 -13.56 -1.13 9.02
N GLU A 75 -12.36 -0.64 9.30
CA GLU A 75 -11.30 -0.45 8.32
C GLU A 75 -10.21 -1.50 8.53
N VAL A 76 -10.16 -2.49 7.65
CA VAL A 76 -9.12 -3.52 7.61
C VAL A 76 -7.88 -2.95 6.92
N ARG A 77 -6.81 -2.73 7.69
CA ARG A 77 -5.56 -2.14 7.19
C ARG A 77 -4.48 -3.18 6.93
N SER A 78 -4.32 -4.09 7.89
CA SER A 78 -3.25 -5.07 7.89
C SER A 78 -3.80 -6.45 8.26
N CYS A 79 -3.00 -7.48 8.01
CA CYS A 79 -3.31 -8.84 8.37
C CYS A 79 -2.02 -9.61 8.63
N PHE A 80 -2.11 -10.70 9.39
CA PHE A 80 -0.98 -11.59 9.60
C PHE A 80 -1.42 -13.06 9.58
N ALA A 81 -0.52 -13.92 9.15
CA ALA A 81 -0.70 -15.37 9.09
C ALA A 81 -0.80 -15.98 10.49
N ILE A 82 -1.67 -16.96 10.69
CA ILE A 82 -1.67 -17.76 11.92
C ILE A 82 -1.43 -19.24 11.54
N PRO A 83 -0.39 -19.88 12.09
CA PRO A 83 -0.21 -21.31 11.94
C PRO A 83 -1.45 -22.05 12.45
N HIS A 84 -1.96 -22.96 11.62
CA HIS A 84 -3.11 -23.79 11.97
C HIS A 84 -2.84 -25.22 11.51
N THR A 85 -3.43 -26.17 12.22
CA THR A 85 -3.42 -27.59 11.87
C THR A 85 -4.86 -28.02 11.66
N GLU A 86 -5.18 -28.49 10.46
CA GLU A 86 -6.52 -28.97 10.08
C GLU A 86 -6.44 -30.47 9.75
N ASN A 87 -7.02 -31.28 10.62
CA ASN A 87 -7.27 -32.70 10.42
C ASN A 87 -8.75 -32.92 10.04
N GLU A 88 -9.12 -34.13 9.59
CA GLU A 88 -10.51 -34.45 9.18
C GLU A 88 -11.57 -34.15 10.26
N ASP A 89 -11.20 -34.21 11.54
CA ASP A 89 -12.10 -34.03 12.69
C ASP A 89 -11.76 -32.83 13.59
N GLN A 90 -10.63 -32.14 13.38
CA GLN A 90 -10.15 -31.13 14.33
C GLN A 90 -9.40 -29.99 13.63
N VAL A 91 -9.67 -28.76 14.07
CA VAL A 91 -8.89 -27.57 13.71
C VAL A 91 -8.30 -26.94 14.96
N GLU A 92 -6.98 -26.82 14.99
CA GLU A 92 -6.23 -26.16 16.05
C GLU A 92 -5.54 -24.91 15.51
N VAL A 93 -5.68 -23.81 16.25
CA VAL A 93 -5.07 -22.51 15.94
C VAL A 93 -4.11 -22.15 17.08
N ASP A 94 -2.89 -21.72 16.74
CA ASP A 94 -1.91 -21.32 17.76
C ASP A 94 -2.27 -19.96 18.38
N VAL A 95 -2.83 -20.03 19.59
CA VAL A 95 -3.28 -18.88 20.38
C VAL A 95 -2.11 -18.02 20.85
N ASP A 96 -1.01 -18.64 21.24
CA ASP A 96 0.15 -17.94 21.79
C ASP A 96 0.88 -17.18 20.69
N TYR A 97 0.98 -17.78 19.50
CA TYR A 97 1.47 -17.09 18.31
C TYR A 97 0.62 -15.87 17.98
N GLN A 98 -0.71 -16.02 17.96
CA GLN A 98 -1.63 -14.91 17.70
C GLN A 98 -1.43 -13.76 18.70
N LYS A 99 -1.39 -14.05 20.01
CA LYS A 99 -1.21 -13.03 21.05
C LYS A 99 0.12 -12.29 20.90
N ASN A 100 1.20 -13.03 20.66
CA ASN A 100 2.53 -12.45 20.47
C ASN A 100 2.60 -11.59 19.21
N MET A 101 2.06 -12.07 18.09
CA MET A 101 2.06 -11.34 16.82
C MET A 101 1.18 -10.10 16.88
N LEU A 102 0.00 -10.20 17.52
CA LEU A 102 -0.86 -9.05 17.76
C LEU A 102 -0.14 -8.00 18.61
N ALA A 103 0.53 -8.40 19.70
CA ALA A 103 1.30 -7.48 20.53
C ALA A 103 2.43 -6.78 19.76
N LEU A 104 3.11 -7.48 18.85
CA LEU A 104 4.13 -6.89 17.97
C LEU A 104 3.52 -5.89 16.97
N THR A 105 2.38 -6.24 16.37
CA THR A 105 1.67 -5.36 15.43
C THR A 105 1.19 -4.09 16.12
N LEU A 106 0.60 -4.23 17.32
CA LEU A 106 0.15 -3.10 18.13
C LEU A 106 1.31 -2.22 18.63
N LYS A 107 2.52 -2.78 18.78
CA LYS A 107 3.71 -2.01 19.11
C LYS A 107 4.15 -1.09 17.96
N ALA A 108 3.95 -1.52 16.72
CA ALA A 108 4.18 -0.68 15.55
C ALA A 108 3.03 0.33 15.37
N ASN A 109 1.78 -0.14 15.49
CA ASN A 109 0.57 0.64 15.27
C ASN A 109 -0.40 0.53 16.47
N PRO A 110 -0.28 1.41 17.48
CA PRO A 110 -1.09 1.31 18.70
C PRO A 110 -2.56 1.69 18.54
N ARG A 111 -2.94 2.28 17.40
CA ARG A 111 -4.34 2.64 17.08
C ARG A 111 -5.14 1.48 16.51
N GLU A 112 -4.47 0.41 16.11
CA GLU A 112 -5.12 -0.74 15.52
C GLU A 112 -5.65 -1.69 16.61
N SER A 113 -6.53 -2.59 16.21
CA SER A 113 -7.14 -3.60 17.07
C SER A 113 -7.41 -4.85 16.24
N LEU A 114 -7.61 -5.98 16.92
CA LEU A 114 -8.03 -7.21 16.26
C LEU A 114 -9.46 -7.04 15.73
N LEU A 115 -9.66 -7.25 14.43
CA LEU A 115 -10.95 -7.09 13.76
C LEU A 115 -11.66 -8.42 13.49
N GLY A 116 -10.90 -9.49 13.33
CA GLY A 116 -11.40 -10.82 13.06
C GLY A 116 -10.36 -11.65 12.33
N TRP A 117 -10.78 -12.42 11.33
CA TRP A 117 -9.92 -13.38 10.63
C TRP A 117 -10.26 -13.47 9.14
N TYR A 118 -9.33 -14.01 8.37
CA TYR A 118 -9.51 -14.24 6.94
C TYR A 118 -9.24 -15.70 6.57
N THR A 119 -9.81 -16.09 5.44
CA THR A 119 -9.56 -17.35 4.76
C THR A 119 -9.49 -17.17 3.24
N THR A 120 -8.84 -18.11 2.55
CA THR A 120 -8.71 -18.11 1.09
C THR A 120 -9.76 -18.96 0.38
N THR A 121 -10.70 -19.55 1.13
CA THR A 121 -11.73 -20.43 0.57
C THR A 121 -13.12 -19.84 0.82
N HIS A 122 -13.96 -19.78 -0.21
CA HIS A 122 -15.34 -19.28 -0.10
C HIS A 122 -16.30 -20.28 0.55
N GLU A 123 -15.96 -21.56 0.56
CA GLU A 123 -16.76 -22.59 1.21
C GLU A 123 -16.67 -22.48 2.74
N LEU A 124 -17.82 -22.22 3.37
CA LEU A 124 -17.95 -22.18 4.81
C LEU A 124 -18.22 -23.60 5.32
N ASN A 125 -17.30 -24.14 6.11
CA ASN A 125 -17.43 -25.46 6.74
C ASN A 125 -17.78 -25.33 8.23
N SER A 126 -18.09 -26.45 8.89
CA SER A 126 -18.36 -26.48 10.34
C SER A 126 -17.18 -25.96 11.16
N PHE A 127 -15.94 -26.17 10.67
CA PHE A 127 -14.74 -25.63 11.31
C PHE A 127 -14.66 -24.10 11.27
N SER A 128 -15.20 -23.45 10.24
CA SER A 128 -15.29 -21.99 10.19
C SER A 128 -16.12 -21.44 11.35
N ALA A 129 -17.15 -22.16 11.81
CA ALA A 129 -17.93 -21.75 12.97
C ALA A 129 -17.13 -21.83 14.28
N LEU A 130 -16.31 -22.87 14.44
CA LEU A 130 -15.42 -23.00 15.60
C LEU A 130 -14.37 -21.88 15.65
N ILE A 131 -13.72 -21.61 14.51
CA ILE A 131 -12.73 -20.53 14.39
C ILE A 131 -13.39 -19.18 14.68
N GLN A 132 -14.58 -18.94 14.12
CA GLN A 132 -15.32 -17.71 14.34
C GLN A 132 -15.68 -17.50 15.81
N ASN A 133 -16.09 -18.55 16.53
CA ASN A 133 -16.37 -18.49 17.96
C ASN A 133 -15.10 -18.26 18.79
N PHE A 134 -13.97 -18.80 18.35
CA PHE A 134 -12.67 -18.52 18.96
C PHE A 134 -12.29 -17.03 18.84
N PHE A 135 -12.42 -16.43 17.65
CA PHE A 135 -12.17 -14.98 17.45
C PHE A 135 -13.26 -14.08 18.05
N ALA A 136 -14.45 -14.60 18.32
CA ALA A 136 -15.51 -13.89 19.05
C ALA A 136 -15.36 -14.02 20.58
N SER A 137 -14.46 -14.88 21.07
CA SER A 137 -14.31 -15.15 22.49
C SER A 137 -13.84 -13.91 23.28
N PRO A 138 -14.26 -13.72 24.54
CA PRO A 138 -13.82 -12.61 25.38
C PRO A 138 -12.32 -12.62 25.73
N GLU A 139 -11.68 -13.80 25.71
CA GLU A 139 -10.30 -13.97 26.17
C GLU A 139 -9.27 -13.72 25.06
N THR A 140 -9.62 -14.02 23.82
CA THR A 140 -8.67 -14.03 22.68
C THR A 140 -9.11 -13.16 21.51
N GLY A 141 -10.35 -12.66 21.57
CA GLY A 141 -11.08 -12.18 20.42
C GLY A 141 -11.41 -10.69 20.43
N THR A 142 -12.44 -10.35 19.66
CA THR A 142 -12.84 -8.97 19.37
C THR A 142 -13.93 -8.42 20.29
N PHE A 143 -14.21 -9.10 21.41
CA PHE A 143 -15.26 -8.71 22.36
C PHE A 143 -15.04 -7.27 22.86
N PRO A 144 -16.08 -6.40 22.87
CA PRO A 144 -17.52 -6.67 22.71
C PRO A 144 -18.05 -6.61 21.27
N HIS A 145 -17.19 -6.40 20.28
CA HIS A 145 -17.59 -6.23 18.88
C HIS A 145 -17.56 -7.56 18.10
N PRO A 146 -18.42 -7.73 17.07
CA PRO A 146 -18.44 -8.96 16.27
C PRO A 146 -17.14 -9.12 15.48
N ALA A 147 -16.63 -10.34 15.42
CA ALA A 147 -15.48 -10.71 14.60
C ALA A 147 -15.88 -10.73 13.12
N VAL A 148 -15.10 -10.05 12.28
CA VAL A 148 -15.28 -10.03 10.82
C VAL A 148 -14.56 -11.22 10.20
N HIS A 149 -15.25 -11.97 9.36
CA HIS A 149 -14.68 -13.06 8.57
C HIS A 149 -14.57 -12.64 7.11
N LEU A 150 -13.35 -12.59 6.57
CA LEU A 150 -13.09 -12.23 5.16
C LEU A 150 -12.69 -13.47 4.37
N THR A 151 -13.39 -13.76 3.28
CA THR A 151 -13.00 -14.80 2.31
C THR A 151 -12.48 -14.14 1.04
N ILE A 152 -11.33 -14.57 0.52
CA ILE A 152 -10.75 -14.06 -0.73
C ILE A 152 -10.49 -15.24 -1.68
N SER A 153 -10.90 -15.12 -2.95
CA SER A 153 -10.53 -16.10 -3.98
C SER A 153 -9.04 -15.99 -4.31
N THR A 154 -8.36 -17.13 -4.38
CA THR A 154 -6.95 -17.23 -4.77
C THR A 154 -6.76 -17.81 -6.17
N ASP A 155 -7.83 -17.97 -6.94
CA ASP A 155 -7.75 -18.53 -8.28
C ASP A 155 -7.09 -17.53 -9.25
N PRO A 156 -5.95 -17.88 -9.87
CA PRO A 156 -5.19 -16.93 -10.69
C PRO A 156 -5.89 -16.57 -12.03
N THR A 157 -6.93 -17.31 -12.39
CA THR A 157 -7.70 -17.11 -13.63
C THR A 157 -8.94 -16.24 -13.44
N SER A 158 -9.39 -16.03 -12.21
CA SER A 158 -10.57 -15.22 -11.90
C SER A 158 -10.15 -13.88 -11.32
N ASP A 159 -11.06 -12.90 -11.39
CA ASP A 159 -10.91 -11.66 -10.63
C ASP A 159 -10.91 -11.94 -9.13
N ILE A 160 -10.31 -11.02 -8.36
CA ILE A 160 -10.25 -11.13 -6.90
C ILE A 160 -11.64 -10.87 -6.32
N GLU A 161 -12.36 -11.93 -5.98
CA GLU A 161 -13.62 -11.84 -5.24
C GLU A 161 -13.36 -11.83 -3.73
N ALA A 162 -13.76 -10.74 -3.07
CA ALA A 162 -13.80 -10.65 -1.61
C ALA A 162 -15.24 -10.83 -1.12
N ARG A 163 -15.44 -11.54 -0.01
CA ARG A 163 -16.73 -11.59 0.70
C ARG A 163 -16.49 -11.43 2.18
N CYS A 164 -17.29 -10.58 2.83
CA CYS A 164 -17.22 -10.34 4.26
C CYS A 164 -18.45 -10.92 4.95
N TYR A 165 -18.23 -11.57 6.09
CA TYR A 165 -19.26 -12.16 6.91
C TYR A 165 -19.12 -11.72 8.37
N ILE A 166 -20.24 -11.67 9.07
CA ILE A 166 -20.30 -11.60 10.53
C ILE A 166 -21.03 -12.82 11.07
N SER A 167 -20.71 -13.21 12.29
CA SER A 167 -21.43 -14.28 12.97
C SER A 167 -22.61 -13.76 13.79
N ALA A 168 -23.74 -14.43 13.66
CA ALA A 168 -24.80 -14.40 14.64
C ALA A 168 -24.90 -15.78 15.32
N PRO A 169 -24.90 -15.86 16.67
CA PRO A 169 -25.14 -17.13 17.34
C PRO A 169 -26.58 -17.58 17.04
N VAL A 170 -26.73 -18.78 16.50
CA VAL A 170 -28.05 -19.36 16.21
C VAL A 170 -28.15 -20.66 16.98
N ALA A 171 -28.84 -20.60 18.12
CA ALA A 171 -29.20 -21.80 18.83
C ALA A 171 -30.52 -21.66 19.58
N VAL A 172 -31.23 -22.79 19.66
CA VAL A 172 -32.44 -22.97 20.47
C VAL A 172 -32.06 -23.34 21.92
N ASN A 173 -30.85 -23.88 22.15
CA ASN A 173 -30.31 -24.27 23.46
C ASN A 173 -28.93 -23.66 23.70
N ALA A 174 -28.64 -23.24 24.94
CA ALA A 174 -27.42 -22.50 25.31
C ALA A 174 -26.10 -23.27 25.08
N GLU A 175 -26.09 -24.60 25.18
CA GLU A 175 -24.87 -25.42 24.98
C GLU A 175 -24.50 -25.57 23.50
N ARG A 176 -25.47 -25.71 22.59
CA ARG A 176 -25.22 -25.77 21.14
C ARG A 176 -24.96 -24.40 20.50
N ALA A 177 -25.22 -23.32 21.24
CA ALA A 177 -24.90 -21.96 20.80
C ALA A 177 -23.39 -21.75 20.57
N ALA A 178 -22.55 -22.49 21.28
CA ALA A 178 -21.09 -22.43 21.14
C ALA A 178 -20.56 -23.20 19.92
N GLU A 179 -21.38 -24.05 19.29
CA GLU A 179 -20.98 -24.90 18.16
C GLU A 179 -21.66 -24.48 16.85
N SER A 180 -22.71 -23.66 16.91
CA SER A 180 -23.52 -23.25 15.75
C SER A 180 -23.59 -21.73 15.62
N CYS A 181 -22.94 -21.18 14.59
CA CYS A 181 -23.08 -19.78 14.20
C CYS A 181 -23.59 -19.66 12.76
N LEU A 182 -24.44 -18.66 12.52
CA LEU A 182 -24.88 -18.28 11.18
C LEU A 182 -23.98 -17.17 10.66
N PHE A 183 -23.44 -17.34 9.45
CA PHE A 183 -22.71 -16.30 8.74
C PHE A 183 -23.68 -15.42 7.96
N ILE A 184 -23.66 -14.12 8.27
CA ILE A 184 -24.44 -13.09 7.57
C ILE A 184 -23.46 -12.27 6.76
N GLN A 185 -23.69 -12.17 5.45
CA GLN A 185 -22.84 -11.38 4.56
C GLN A 185 -23.03 -9.87 4.84
N VAL A 186 -21.91 -9.15 4.85
CA VAL A 186 -21.85 -7.72 5.15
C VAL A 186 -21.35 -6.95 3.94
N PRO A 187 -21.90 -5.74 3.66
CA PRO A 187 -21.38 -4.87 2.63
C PRO A 187 -19.90 -4.54 2.86
N HIS A 188 -19.10 -4.72 1.82
CA HIS A 188 -17.67 -4.42 1.86
C HIS A 188 -17.29 -3.51 0.68
N LYS A 189 -16.26 -2.69 0.89
CA LYS A 189 -15.71 -1.78 -0.11
C LYS A 189 -14.19 -1.87 -0.07
N LEU A 190 -13.56 -1.95 -1.24
CA LEU A 190 -12.12 -1.72 -1.33
C LEU A 190 -11.88 -0.21 -1.31
N MET A 191 -11.17 0.25 -0.29
CA MET A 191 -10.80 1.65 -0.13
C MET A 191 -9.29 1.75 -0.28
N TYR A 192 -8.84 2.55 -1.24
CA TYR A 192 -7.42 2.83 -1.44
C TYR A 192 -7.14 4.29 -1.06
N GLY A 193 -6.06 4.52 -0.32
CA GLY A 193 -5.55 5.88 -0.09
C GLY A 193 -4.89 6.45 -1.36
N ASP A 194 -4.69 7.76 -1.42
CA ASP A 194 -4.04 8.40 -2.58
C ASP A 194 -2.63 7.87 -2.82
N ALA A 195 -1.86 7.66 -1.73
CA ALA A 195 -0.52 7.09 -1.81
C ALA A 195 -0.54 5.62 -2.30
N GLU A 196 -1.51 4.84 -1.85
CA GLU A 196 -1.66 3.44 -2.30
C GLU A 196 -2.08 3.38 -3.76
N ARG A 197 -2.97 4.27 -4.20
CA ARG A 197 -3.39 4.37 -5.60
C ARG A 197 -2.20 4.60 -6.52
N SER A 198 -1.35 5.57 -6.21
CA SER A 198 -0.14 5.84 -7.00
C SER A 198 0.83 4.65 -7.03
N ALA A 199 0.98 3.95 -5.90
CA ALA A 199 1.81 2.75 -5.83
C ALA A 199 1.23 1.58 -6.66
N LEU A 200 -0.09 1.35 -6.56
CA LEU A 200 -0.78 0.31 -7.32
C LEU A 200 -0.75 0.60 -8.82
N GLU A 201 -0.89 1.86 -9.22
CA GLU A 201 -0.74 2.25 -10.62
C GLU A 201 0.66 1.94 -11.15
N ALA A 202 1.70 2.29 -10.39
CA ALA A 202 3.08 1.97 -10.75
C ALA A 202 3.33 0.44 -10.83
N ILE A 203 2.77 -0.34 -9.91
CA ILE A 203 2.85 -1.81 -9.96
C ILE A 203 2.09 -2.37 -11.17
N SER A 204 0.93 -1.81 -11.49
CA SER A 204 0.13 -2.23 -12.65
C SER A 204 0.88 -2.02 -13.97
N MET A 205 1.69 -0.97 -14.07
CA MET A 205 2.51 -0.72 -15.26
C MET A 205 3.60 -1.76 -15.48
N ALA A 206 4.07 -2.41 -14.42
CA ALA A 206 5.07 -3.48 -14.50
C ALA A 206 4.46 -4.85 -14.83
N LYS A 207 3.13 -4.98 -14.90
CA LYS A 207 2.43 -6.26 -15.10
C LYS A 207 2.76 -6.90 -16.46
N ASP A 208 2.79 -6.08 -17.52
CA ASP A 208 2.92 -6.56 -18.90
C ASP A 208 4.39 -6.58 -19.39
N THR A 209 5.32 -6.07 -18.59
CA THR A 209 6.75 -6.04 -18.91
C THR A 209 7.45 -7.31 -18.41
N GLU A 210 8.18 -8.02 -19.29
CA GLU A 210 8.89 -9.25 -18.92
C GLU A 210 9.89 -9.06 -17.77
N ASP A 211 10.56 -7.90 -17.74
CA ASP A 211 11.53 -7.55 -16.69
C ASP A 211 10.88 -7.12 -15.35
N ARG A 212 9.54 -6.99 -15.29
CA ARG A 212 8.76 -6.51 -14.12
C ARG A 212 9.31 -5.22 -13.50
N THR A 213 9.90 -4.37 -14.33
CA THR A 213 10.36 -3.05 -13.94
C THR A 213 9.47 -2.00 -14.58
N ALA A 214 9.14 -0.96 -13.81
CA ALA A 214 8.44 0.21 -14.30
C ALA A 214 9.23 1.46 -13.89
N PRO A 215 9.47 2.41 -14.80
CA PRO A 215 10.02 3.70 -14.42
C PRO A 215 9.01 4.44 -13.54
N VAL A 216 9.52 5.20 -12.57
CA VAL A 216 8.66 6.14 -11.83
C VAL A 216 8.19 7.21 -12.82
N VAL A 217 6.87 7.30 -12.97
CA VAL A 217 6.22 8.23 -13.90
C VAL A 217 6.56 9.65 -13.47
N SER A 218 6.95 10.49 -14.43
CA SER A 218 7.17 11.90 -14.14
C SER A 218 5.85 12.62 -13.86
N ASP A 219 5.86 13.69 -13.07
CA ASP A 219 4.65 14.44 -12.73
C ASP A 219 3.88 14.91 -14.00
N ILE A 220 4.61 15.25 -15.07
CA ILE A 220 4.02 15.68 -16.34
C ILE A 220 3.31 14.54 -17.09
N GLU A 221 3.89 13.34 -17.06
CA GLU A 221 3.27 12.15 -17.66
C GLU A 221 2.06 11.70 -16.83
N GLY A 222 2.13 11.80 -15.50
CA GLY A 222 1.01 11.52 -14.60
C GLY A 222 -0.16 12.49 -14.85
N LEU A 223 0.13 13.77 -15.08
CA LEU A 223 -0.86 14.76 -15.48
C LEU A 223 -1.48 14.43 -16.84
N ALA A 224 -0.66 14.09 -17.85
CA ALA A 224 -1.15 13.72 -19.17
C ALA A 224 -2.12 12.54 -19.13
N ARG A 225 -1.79 11.48 -18.37
CA ARG A 225 -2.70 10.33 -18.17
C ARG A 225 -3.96 10.68 -17.40
N SER A 226 -3.85 11.56 -16.41
CA SER A 226 -5.02 12.02 -15.66
C SER A 226 -5.99 12.81 -16.57
N ILE A 227 -5.46 13.61 -17.49
CA ILE A 227 -6.24 14.31 -18.52
C ILE A 227 -6.90 13.29 -19.46
N GLU A 228 -6.15 12.33 -19.98
CA GLU A 228 -6.69 11.29 -20.87
C GLU A 228 -7.78 10.46 -20.16
N SER A 229 -7.55 10.05 -18.91
CA SER A 229 -8.54 9.36 -18.09
C SER A 229 -9.79 10.22 -17.87
N GLY A 230 -9.61 11.52 -17.61
CA GLY A 230 -10.70 12.49 -17.49
C GLY A 230 -11.50 12.61 -18.78
N THR A 231 -10.84 12.70 -19.93
CA THR A 231 -11.48 12.73 -21.26
C THR A 231 -12.28 11.45 -21.51
N ASN A 232 -11.71 10.28 -21.25
CA ASN A 232 -12.39 8.99 -21.40
C ASN A 232 -13.64 8.87 -20.49
N LEU A 233 -13.58 9.43 -19.27
CA LEU A 233 -14.74 9.46 -18.37
C LEU A 233 -15.85 10.38 -18.89
N ILE A 234 -15.49 11.54 -19.46
CA ILE A 234 -16.45 12.46 -20.08
C ILE A 234 -17.06 11.84 -21.34
N GLU A 235 -16.24 11.21 -22.18
CA GLU A 235 -16.70 10.50 -23.39
C GLU A 235 -17.70 9.40 -23.02
N ARG A 236 -17.38 8.56 -22.02
CA ARG A 236 -18.29 7.54 -21.52
C ARG A 236 -19.63 8.11 -21.03
N VAL A 237 -19.61 9.25 -20.34
CA VAL A 237 -20.86 9.92 -19.90
C VAL A 237 -21.62 10.49 -21.09
N SER A 238 -20.91 11.04 -22.07
CA SER A 238 -21.50 11.54 -23.32
C SER A 238 -22.18 10.42 -24.10
N ASP A 239 -21.51 9.27 -24.25
CA ASP A 239 -22.06 8.08 -24.93
C ASP A 239 -23.31 7.57 -24.22
N TRP A 240 -23.30 7.54 -22.89
CA TRP A 240 -24.47 7.15 -22.09
C TRP A 240 -25.65 8.10 -22.29
N VAL A 241 -25.41 9.42 -22.30
CA VAL A 241 -26.46 10.41 -22.57
C VAL A 241 -26.98 10.31 -24.00
N ASN A 242 -26.10 10.08 -24.98
CA ASN A 242 -26.48 9.85 -26.37
C ASN A 242 -27.34 8.59 -26.51
N GLY A 243 -26.98 7.49 -25.85
CA GLY A 243 -27.77 6.25 -25.84
C GLY A 243 -29.18 6.44 -25.25
N ILE A 244 -29.36 7.34 -24.29
CA ILE A 244 -30.69 7.71 -23.79
C ILE A 244 -31.47 8.57 -24.80
N LEU A 245 -30.78 9.49 -25.49
CA LEU A 245 -31.40 10.33 -26.52
C LEU A 245 -31.85 9.52 -27.74
N ASP A 246 -31.10 8.46 -28.07
CA ASP A 246 -31.40 7.52 -29.16
C ASP A 246 -32.43 6.42 -28.75
N GLU A 247 -32.95 6.47 -27.52
CA GLU A 247 -33.91 5.53 -26.92
C GLU A 247 -33.40 4.08 -26.73
N ASP A 248 -32.07 3.87 -26.72
CA ASP A 248 -31.45 2.56 -26.52
C ASP A 248 -31.33 2.16 -25.03
N GLU A 249 -31.25 3.13 -24.10
CA GLU A 249 -31.15 2.90 -22.65
C GLU A 249 -32.26 3.56 -21.83
N GLU A 250 -32.61 2.95 -20.68
CA GLU A 250 -33.62 3.50 -19.75
C GLU A 250 -33.10 4.76 -19.02
N PRO A 251 -33.85 5.87 -19.03
CA PRO A 251 -33.43 7.11 -18.39
C PRO A 251 -33.44 6.99 -16.86
N ASN A 252 -32.31 7.32 -16.22
CA ASN A 252 -32.21 7.43 -14.77
C ASN A 252 -32.24 8.90 -14.32
N GLN A 253 -33.38 9.33 -13.76
CA GLN A 253 -33.59 10.71 -13.31
C GLN A 253 -32.60 11.16 -12.23
N ALA A 254 -32.17 10.26 -11.32
CA ALA A 254 -31.25 10.60 -10.25
C ALA A 254 -29.85 10.93 -10.78
N LEU A 255 -29.38 10.14 -11.77
CA LEU A 255 -28.12 10.41 -12.48
C LEU A 255 -28.21 11.69 -13.31
N GLY A 256 -29.31 11.92 -14.02
CA GLY A 256 -29.51 13.15 -14.80
C GLY A 256 -29.43 14.41 -13.94
N GLN A 257 -30.06 14.40 -12.76
CA GLN A 257 -29.97 15.51 -11.82
C GLN A 257 -28.54 15.71 -11.28
N TYR A 258 -27.84 14.61 -11.00
CA TYR A 258 -26.44 14.67 -10.54
C TYR A 258 -25.53 15.27 -11.61
N LEU A 259 -25.65 14.84 -12.86
CA LEU A 259 -24.88 15.38 -13.99
C LEU A 259 -25.17 16.86 -14.22
N MET A 260 -26.44 17.27 -14.16
CA MET A 260 -26.82 18.68 -14.30
C MET A 260 -26.20 19.55 -13.20
N ASN A 261 -26.23 19.06 -11.96
CA ASN A 261 -25.58 19.75 -10.84
C ASN A 261 -24.05 19.82 -11.05
N ALA A 262 -23.41 18.74 -11.48
CA ALA A 262 -21.98 18.69 -11.74
C ALA A 262 -21.55 19.68 -12.85
N LEU A 263 -22.31 19.75 -13.95
CA LEU A 263 -22.06 20.71 -15.03
C LEU A 263 -22.32 22.16 -14.60
N SER A 264 -23.27 22.38 -13.69
CA SER A 264 -23.53 23.72 -13.15
C SER A 264 -22.42 24.25 -12.24
N LEU A 265 -21.61 23.34 -11.66
CA LEU A 265 -20.44 23.65 -10.84
C LEU A 265 -19.18 23.94 -11.69
N ALA A 266 -19.24 23.74 -13.01
CA ALA A 266 -18.11 23.99 -13.89
C ALA A 266 -17.74 25.49 -13.83
N PRO A 267 -16.49 25.83 -13.46
CA PRO A 267 -16.09 27.22 -13.31
C PRO A 267 -16.09 27.88 -14.70
N LYS A 268 -16.90 28.92 -14.85
CA LYS A 268 -16.94 29.75 -16.05
C LYS A 268 -15.79 30.75 -15.97
N VAL A 269 -14.58 30.30 -16.26
CA VAL A 269 -13.40 31.16 -16.31
C VAL A 269 -13.17 31.60 -17.75
N ASP A 270 -12.83 32.88 -17.93
CA ASP A 270 -12.46 33.43 -19.23
C ASP A 270 -11.11 32.84 -19.68
N PRO A 271 -11.00 32.28 -20.89
CA PRO A 271 -9.73 31.75 -21.40
C PRO A 271 -8.58 32.74 -21.35
N GLU A 272 -8.83 34.04 -21.56
CA GLU A 272 -7.77 35.06 -21.55
C GLU A 272 -7.17 35.25 -20.14
N GLN A 273 -8.02 35.16 -19.11
CA GLN A 273 -7.57 35.29 -17.72
C GLN A 273 -6.73 34.08 -17.29
N ILE A 274 -7.11 32.86 -17.72
CA ILE A 274 -6.33 31.65 -17.44
C ILE A 274 -4.95 31.76 -18.06
N GLU A 275 -4.86 32.20 -19.32
CA GLU A 275 -3.58 32.32 -20.01
C GLU A 275 -2.66 33.34 -19.32
N HIS A 276 -3.21 34.48 -18.90
CA HIS A 276 -2.47 35.48 -18.13
C HIS A 276 -1.94 34.91 -16.80
N ASP A 277 -2.80 34.24 -16.02
CA ASP A 277 -2.43 33.72 -14.71
C ASP A 277 -1.44 32.55 -14.82
N PHE A 278 -1.58 31.72 -15.86
CA PHE A 278 -0.65 30.63 -16.16
C PHE A 278 0.72 31.17 -16.58
N ASN A 279 0.76 32.21 -17.42
CA ASN A 279 2.01 32.85 -17.82
C ASN A 279 2.75 33.48 -16.64
N ASN A 280 2.04 34.15 -15.73
CA ASN A 280 2.63 34.69 -14.50
C ASN A 280 3.19 33.58 -13.61
N HIS A 281 2.43 32.49 -13.44
CA HIS A 281 2.92 31.34 -12.69
C HIS A 281 4.17 30.71 -13.30
N ILE A 282 4.22 30.55 -14.64
CA ILE A 282 5.41 30.06 -15.34
C ILE A 282 6.61 30.97 -15.09
N GLN A 283 6.42 32.30 -15.16
CA GLN A 283 7.50 33.26 -14.93
C GLN A 283 8.09 33.11 -13.52
N ASP A 284 7.24 32.98 -12.51
CA ASP A 284 7.67 32.78 -11.12
C ASP A 284 8.43 31.45 -10.94
N VAL A 285 7.91 30.36 -11.51
CA VAL A 285 8.55 29.04 -11.44
C VAL A 285 9.90 29.04 -12.16
N LEU A 286 10.00 29.68 -13.33
CA LEU A 286 11.26 29.81 -14.07
C LEU A 286 12.29 30.63 -13.29
N MET A 287 11.87 31.72 -12.63
CA MET A 287 12.74 32.51 -11.78
C MET A 287 13.32 31.67 -10.63
N VAL A 288 12.48 30.91 -9.93
CA VAL A 288 12.92 30.04 -8.83
C VAL A 288 13.86 28.94 -9.32
N SER A 289 13.53 28.30 -10.45
CA SER A 289 14.37 27.27 -11.07
C SER A 289 15.74 27.81 -11.48
N TYR A 290 15.76 29.00 -12.08
CA TYR A 290 17.01 29.68 -12.45
C TYR A 290 17.87 30.01 -11.24
N LEU A 291 17.27 30.52 -10.16
CA LEU A 291 17.97 30.81 -8.91
C LEU A 291 18.54 29.53 -8.29
N ALA A 292 17.75 28.46 -8.22
CA ALA A 292 18.20 27.18 -7.68
C ALA A 292 19.36 26.59 -8.49
N ASN A 293 19.31 26.67 -9.82
CA ASN A 293 20.40 26.24 -10.69
C ASN A 293 21.65 27.12 -10.51
N THR A 294 21.49 28.43 -10.32
CA THR A 294 22.61 29.35 -10.02
C THR A 294 23.27 29.03 -8.68
N ILE A 295 22.48 28.73 -7.65
CA ILE A 295 23.00 28.29 -6.35
C ILE A 295 23.75 26.95 -6.50
N ARG A 296 23.19 26.00 -7.26
CA ARG A 296 23.84 24.70 -7.50
C ARG A 296 25.17 24.86 -8.24
N THR A 297 25.24 25.69 -9.28
CA THR A 297 26.49 25.95 -10.01
C THR A 297 27.50 26.69 -9.13
N GLN A 298 27.06 27.61 -8.29
CA GLN A 298 27.93 28.31 -7.33
C GLN A 298 28.47 27.35 -6.25
N ILE A 299 27.66 26.38 -5.79
CA ILE A 299 28.10 25.33 -4.88
C ILE A 299 29.13 24.41 -5.56
N ASP A 300 28.89 23.94 -6.79
CA ASP A 300 29.85 23.11 -7.53
C ASP A 300 31.17 23.87 -7.78
N LEU A 301 31.08 25.15 -8.15
CA LEU A 301 32.25 26.01 -8.33
C LEU A 301 33.02 26.19 -7.01
N SER A 302 32.32 26.45 -5.91
CA SER A 302 32.91 26.57 -4.56
C SER A 302 33.63 25.28 -4.15
N GLN A 303 32.99 24.12 -4.35
CA GLN A 303 33.57 22.82 -4.06
C GLN A 303 34.83 22.58 -4.91
N ARG A 304 34.79 22.87 -6.21
CA ARG A 304 35.96 22.73 -7.09
C ARG A 304 37.10 23.68 -6.73
N LEU A 305 36.81 24.93 -6.35
CA LEU A 305 37.82 25.88 -5.93
C LEU A 305 38.45 25.49 -4.59
N ALA A 306 37.67 25.00 -3.63
CA ALA A 306 38.18 24.46 -2.38
C ALA A 306 39.14 23.28 -2.61
N VAL A 307 38.77 22.36 -3.51
CA VAL A 307 39.64 21.24 -3.91
C VAL A 307 40.89 21.72 -4.68
N ALA A 308 40.75 22.68 -5.59
CA ALA A 308 41.88 23.23 -6.34
C ALA A 308 42.91 23.93 -5.43
N ASN A 309 42.45 24.66 -4.42
CA ASN A 309 43.34 25.28 -3.43
C ASN A 309 44.14 24.25 -2.62
N LEU A 310 43.55 23.08 -2.32
CA LEU A 310 44.27 21.98 -1.69
C LEU A 310 45.34 21.38 -2.62
N THR A 311 45.05 21.25 -3.92
CA THR A 311 46.02 20.72 -4.90
C THR A 311 47.13 21.70 -5.29
N SER A 312 46.92 23.02 -5.16
CA SER A 312 47.96 24.03 -5.37
C SER A 312 48.91 24.15 -4.17
N GLY A 313 48.47 23.76 -2.97
CA GLY A 313 49.32 23.74 -1.77
C GLY A 313 50.41 22.67 -1.76
N GLU A 314 50.33 21.65 -2.62
CA GLU A 314 51.35 20.59 -2.72
C GLU A 314 52.47 20.89 -3.75
N LYS A 315 52.35 21.92 -4.59
CA LYS A 315 53.35 22.23 -5.63
C LYS A 315 54.43 23.24 -5.24
N ASP A 316 54.31 23.93 -4.10
CA ASP A 316 55.32 24.86 -3.60
C ASP A 316 56.28 24.22 -2.57
N GLY A 317 56.32 22.88 -2.50
CA GLY A 317 57.01 22.11 -1.45
C GLY A 317 58.23 21.29 -1.85
N GLU A 318 58.75 21.35 -3.08
CA GLU A 318 60.00 20.64 -3.44
C GLU A 318 60.88 21.45 -4.40
N GLY A 319 61.97 22.03 -3.87
CA GLY A 319 62.94 22.76 -4.68
C GLY A 319 64.15 23.30 -3.92
N LYS A 320 64.99 22.44 -3.32
CA LYS A 320 66.43 22.73 -3.12
C LYS A 320 67.25 21.50 -2.67
N GLN A 321 68.01 20.95 -3.62
CA GLN A 321 69.26 20.15 -3.54
C GLN A 321 69.38 19.44 -4.90
N THR A 322 70.47 19.40 -5.68
CA THR A 322 71.89 19.79 -5.55
C THR A 322 72.46 19.83 -6.98
N GLU A 323 73.55 20.58 -7.20
CA GLU A 323 74.28 20.70 -8.47
C GLU A 323 74.91 19.39 -9.02
N GLY A 324 75.07 19.34 -10.35
CA GLY A 324 76.27 18.79 -10.99
C GLY A 324 76.08 17.54 -11.88
N GLY A 325 76.35 17.67 -13.19
CA GLY A 325 76.66 16.50 -14.03
C GLY A 325 76.28 16.61 -15.51
N GLU A 326 77.30 16.79 -16.36
CA GLU A 326 77.32 16.86 -17.82
C GLU A 326 76.69 15.71 -18.64
N LYS A 327 76.34 16.07 -19.90
CA LYS A 327 76.45 15.33 -21.18
C LYS A 327 75.40 14.26 -21.56
N GLY A 328 74.95 14.35 -22.83
CA GLY A 328 74.62 13.16 -23.62
C GLY A 328 73.42 13.28 -24.57
N GLU A 329 73.70 13.74 -25.78
CA GLU A 329 73.04 13.49 -27.07
C GLU A 329 71.88 12.46 -27.22
N GLN A 330 70.84 12.94 -27.92
CA GLN A 330 70.37 12.46 -29.24
C GLN A 330 69.40 11.25 -29.36
N ARG A 331 68.18 11.61 -29.81
CA ARG A 331 67.28 11.00 -30.83
C ARG A 331 66.82 9.54 -30.73
N GLY A 332 65.52 9.40 -31.08
CA GLY A 332 64.87 8.20 -31.60
C GLY A 332 63.96 7.58 -30.54
N GLY A 333 62.66 7.35 -30.74
CA GLY A 333 61.91 7.15 -31.96
C GLY A 333 61.06 5.90 -31.74
N GLY A 334 59.73 6.05 -31.76
CA GLY A 334 58.78 5.00 -32.16
C GLY A 334 58.48 3.85 -31.18
N GLY A 335 57.18 3.70 -30.90
CA GLY A 335 56.54 2.41 -31.19
C GLY A 335 56.10 1.53 -30.01
N ARG A 336 54.78 1.43 -29.88
CA ARG A 336 53.98 0.20 -29.62
C ARG A 336 54.30 -0.63 -28.37
N GLY A 337 53.24 -0.91 -27.60
CA GLY A 337 53.19 -2.16 -26.82
C GLY A 337 52.13 -2.23 -25.74
N GLY A 338 50.85 -2.14 -26.11
CA GLY A 338 49.79 -2.58 -25.22
C GLY A 338 49.87 -4.10 -25.00
N LYS A 339 50.04 -4.53 -23.74
CA LYS A 339 49.83 -5.91 -23.32
C LYS A 339 49.31 -5.95 -21.89
N ARG A 340 47.98 -5.92 -21.75
CA ARG A 340 47.25 -6.28 -20.53
C ARG A 340 47.23 -7.82 -20.42
N GLY A 341 47.99 -8.36 -19.47
CA GLY A 341 47.59 -9.53 -18.68
C GLY A 341 47.39 -9.01 -17.25
N GLY A 342 46.47 -9.49 -16.41
CA GLY A 342 45.80 -10.77 -16.36
C GLY A 342 45.99 -11.31 -14.93
N ARG A 343 44.86 -11.64 -14.26
CA ARG A 343 44.74 -12.25 -12.91
C ARG A 343 45.16 -11.33 -11.74
N GLY A 344 44.54 -11.38 -10.57
CA GLY A 344 43.51 -12.23 -9.95
C GLY A 344 43.54 -11.85 -8.46
N GLY A 345 42.39 -11.60 -7.83
CA GLY A 345 41.78 -12.57 -6.92
C GLY A 345 42.39 -12.50 -5.51
N GLY A 346 41.60 -12.08 -4.51
CA GLY A 346 42.04 -12.14 -3.11
C GLY A 346 41.06 -11.51 -2.12
N ARG A 347 40.31 -12.37 -1.45
CA ARG A 347 39.39 -12.12 -0.33
C ARG A 347 40.07 -11.38 0.84
N GLY A 348 39.29 -10.60 1.58
CA GLY A 348 39.66 -10.15 2.93
C GLY A 348 38.62 -9.21 3.53
N GLY A 349 37.60 -9.77 4.18
CA GLY A 349 36.66 -9.01 5.01
C GLY A 349 37.36 -8.44 6.24
N GLY A 350 37.10 -7.17 6.51
CA GLY A 350 37.64 -6.43 7.65
C GLY A 350 36.66 -5.36 8.08
N GLN A 351 35.82 -5.73 9.03
CA GLN A 351 34.87 -4.88 9.75
C GLN A 351 35.62 -3.75 10.46
N ARG A 352 35.27 -2.48 10.18
CA ARG A 352 35.57 -1.33 11.04
C ARG A 352 34.35 -0.41 11.06
N GLY A 353 33.83 -0.21 12.27
CA GLY A 353 32.64 0.59 12.53
C GLY A 353 32.90 2.08 12.39
N GLU A 354 31.87 2.77 11.93
CA GLU A 354 31.82 4.23 11.83
C GLU A 354 31.66 4.86 13.22
N PRO A 355 32.35 5.98 13.51
CA PRO A 355 32.16 6.72 14.75
C PRO A 355 30.84 7.49 14.73
N ARG A 356 30.08 7.37 15.84
CA ARG A 356 28.85 8.13 16.12
C ARG A 356 29.12 9.64 16.17
N GLU A 357 28.22 10.41 15.57
CA GLU A 357 28.19 11.88 15.62
C GLU A 357 27.99 12.43 17.05
N PRO A 358 28.55 13.61 17.37
CA PRO A 358 28.38 14.24 18.69
C PRO A 358 26.97 14.84 18.86
N ARG A 359 26.33 14.56 20.01
CA ARG A 359 25.06 15.18 20.44
C ARG A 359 25.26 16.67 20.78
N GLU A 360 24.36 17.51 20.28
CA GLU A 360 24.26 18.92 20.65
C GLU A 360 23.80 19.12 22.12
N PRO A 361 24.25 20.17 22.83
CA PRO A 361 23.83 20.49 24.19
C PRO A 361 22.43 21.14 24.22
N ARG A 362 21.56 20.68 25.12
CA ARG A 362 20.26 21.31 25.42
C ARG A 362 20.46 22.63 26.17
N GLU A 363 19.79 23.69 25.71
CA GLU A 363 19.68 24.97 26.42
C GLU A 363 18.83 24.83 27.70
N PRO A 364 19.13 25.59 28.77
CA PRO A 364 18.33 25.64 29.98
C PRO A 364 17.12 26.59 29.82
N THR A 365 15.94 26.07 30.12
CA THR A 365 14.71 26.84 30.37
C THR A 365 14.86 27.73 31.61
N GLU A 366 14.59 29.03 31.45
CA GLU A 366 14.05 29.90 32.51
C GLU A 366 12.53 29.99 32.39
#